data_AF-A0A8T7HN41-F1
#
_entry.id   AF-A0A8T7HN41-F1
#
_cell.length_a   1.000
_cell.length_b   1.000
_cell.length_c   1.000
_cell.angle_alpha   90.00
_cell.angle_beta   90.00
_cell.angle_gamma   90.00
#
_symmetry.space_group_name_H-M   'P 1'
#
loop_
_entity.id
_entity.type
_entity.pdbx_description
1 polymer ?
#
loop_
_entity_poly.entity_id
_entity_poly.type
_entity_poly.pdbx_seq_one_letter_code
_entity_poly.pdbx_strand_id
1 'polypeptide(L)'
;MAITYKQQCAKCRKNYVLATYRERFPVCYDCQKSELEGEVIDPEMKELFSIPEELFKKNLFLRNIKINYLRYGKLSEKQIDAFKKSVEKMSEPDKKEK
;
A
#
# COMPACT_ATOMS: atom_id res chain seq x y z
N MET A 1 -8.04 10.71 14.59
CA MET A 1 -8.18 9.49 13.76
C MET A 1 -8.94 9.85 12.49
N ALA A 2 -8.53 9.33 11.33
CA ALA A 2 -9.35 9.45 10.13
C ALA A 2 -10.52 8.46 10.23
N ILE A 3 -11.75 8.94 10.01
CA ILE A 3 -12.93 8.06 9.98
C ILE A 3 -12.76 7.12 8.77
N THR A 4 -12.77 5.81 9.03
CA THR A 4 -12.75 4.78 8.00
C THR A 4 -14.15 4.18 7.87
N TYR A 5 -14.56 3.89 6.65
CA TYR A 5 -15.84 3.26 6.34
C TYR A 5 -15.64 2.19 5.26
N LYS A 6 -16.56 1.24 5.18
CA LYS A 6 -16.54 0.22 4.13
C LYS A 6 -17.11 0.81 2.85
N GLN A 7 -16.33 0.80 1.78
CA GLN A 7 -16.76 1.21 0.45
C GLN A 7 -16.46 0.10 -0.56
N GLN A 8 -17.31 -0.05 -1.57
CA GLN A 8 -17.04 -0.98 -2.67
C GLN A 8 -15.83 -0.51 -3.49
N CYS A 9 -15.03 -1.47 -3.94
CA CYS A 9 -13.92 -1.21 -4.84
C CYS A 9 -14.40 -0.51 -6.12
N ALA A 10 -13.78 0.62 -6.48
CA ALA A 10 -14.14 1.40 -7.65
C ALA A 10 -13.97 0.63 -8.97
N LYS A 11 -13.01 -0.31 -9.03
CA LYS A 11 -12.69 -1.11 -10.22
C LYS A 11 -13.63 -2.32 -10.40
N CYS A 12 -13.71 -3.23 -9.43
CA CYS A 12 -14.54 -4.44 -9.56
C CYS A 12 -15.97 -4.32 -9.03
N ARG A 13 -16.27 -3.35 -8.13
CA ARG A 13 -17.55 -3.19 -7.42
C ARG A 13 -18.07 -4.41 -6.63
N LYS A 14 -17.24 -5.45 -6.49
CA LYS A 14 -17.58 -6.70 -5.79
C LYS A 14 -17.05 -6.72 -4.36
N ASN A 15 -15.81 -6.29 -4.18
CA ASN A 15 -15.11 -6.35 -2.89
C ASN A 15 -15.31 -5.06 -2.09
N TYR A 16 -15.55 -5.20 -0.78
CA TYR A 16 -15.55 -4.08 0.15
C TYR A 16 -14.13 -3.82 0.67
N VAL A 17 -13.76 -2.55 0.75
CA VAL A 17 -12.45 -2.08 1.22
C VAL A 17 -12.68 -1.03 2.30
N LEU A 18 -11.80 -0.98 3.30
CA LEU A 18 -11.78 0.12 4.26
C LEU A 18 -11.21 1.36 3.55
N ALA A 19 -12.00 2.42 3.46
CA ALA A 19 -11.64 3.67 2.83
C ALA A 19 -11.86 4.84 3.80
N THR A 20 -11.05 5.88 3.66
CA THR A 20 -11.24 7.16 4.33
C THR A 20 -11.96 8.15 3.42
N TYR A 21 -12.49 9.24 3.96
CA TYR A 21 -13.19 10.26 3.16
C TYR A 21 -12.31 10.91 2.08
N ARG A 22 -10.99 10.87 2.26
CA ARG A 22 -10.00 11.41 1.31
C ARG A 22 -9.76 10.48 0.12
N GLU A 23 -10.01 9.18 0.30
CA GLU A 23 -9.80 8.17 -0.74
C GLU A 23 -11.00 8.14 -1.67
N ARG A 24 -10.94 8.95 -2.74
CA ARG A 24 -12.02 9.03 -3.74
C ARG A 24 -12.22 7.73 -4.53
N PHE A 25 -11.16 6.93 -4.70
CA PHE A 25 -11.16 5.72 -5.52
C PHE A 25 -10.53 4.53 -4.76
N PRO A 26 -11.28 3.86 -3.86
CA PRO A 26 -10.76 2.69 -3.15
C PRO A 26 -10.63 1.50 -4.10
N VAL A 27 -9.48 0.80 -4.07
CA VAL A 27 -9.21 -0.36 -4.92
C VAL A 27 -8.81 -1.58 -4.09
N CYS A 28 -9.46 -2.72 -4.36
CA CYS A 28 -9.15 -3.97 -3.68
C CYS A 28 -7.81 -4.56 -4.14
N TYR A 29 -7.24 -5.44 -3.30
CA TYR A 29 -5.95 -6.10 -3.56
C TYR A 29 -5.96 -6.83 -4.90
N ASP A 30 -7.01 -7.61 -5.18
CA ASP A 30 -7.12 -8.41 -6.42
C ASP A 30 -7.07 -7.53 -7.68
N CYS A 31 -7.69 -6.36 -7.62
CA CYS A 31 -7.71 -5.40 -8.71
C CYS A 31 -6.38 -4.70 -8.96
N GLN A 32 -5.52 -4.65 -7.93
CA GLN A 32 -4.16 -4.09 -7.99
C GLN A 32 -3.09 -5.16 -8.19
N LYS A 33 -3.42 -6.44 -8.05
CA LYS A 33 -2.46 -7.55 -8.16
C LYS A 33 -1.69 -7.53 -9.48
N SER A 34 -2.41 -7.33 -10.59
CA SER A 34 -1.82 -7.22 -11.94
C SER A 34 -0.80 -6.08 -12.07
N GLU A 35 -0.92 -5.03 -11.25
CA GLU A 35 -0.01 -3.88 -11.24
C GLU A 35 1.15 -4.06 -10.26
N LEU A 36 1.06 -5.02 -9.33
CA LEU A 36 2.07 -5.32 -8.32
C LEU A 36 3.10 -6.36 -8.79
N GLU A 37 2.80 -7.09 -9.86
CA GLU A 37 3.63 -8.15 -10.46
C GLU A 37 4.76 -7.63 -11.35
N GLY A 38 4.95 -6.30 -11.44
CA GLY A 38 6.06 -5.72 -12.21
C GLY A 38 7.44 -6.00 -11.63
N GLU A 39 8.43 -6.13 -12.52
CA GLU A 39 9.83 -6.33 -12.14
C GLU A 39 10.45 -5.06 -11.57
N VAL A 40 11.16 -5.20 -10.45
CA VAL A 40 11.94 -4.13 -9.82
C VAL A 40 13.39 -4.30 -10.25
N ILE A 41 13.88 -3.38 -11.07
CA ILE A 41 15.23 -3.44 -11.65
C ILE A 41 16.29 -3.01 -10.61
N ASP A 42 15.97 -2.05 -9.74
CA ASP A 42 16.93 -1.54 -8.75
C ASP A 42 17.08 -2.51 -7.56
N PRO A 43 18.31 -2.93 -7.20
CA PRO A 43 18.54 -3.87 -6.10
C PRO A 43 18.11 -3.32 -4.74
N GLU A 44 18.35 -2.03 -4.47
CA GLU A 44 17.93 -1.39 -3.22
C GLU A 44 16.40 -1.37 -3.06
N MET A 45 15.68 -1.13 -4.16
CA MET A 45 14.21 -1.13 -4.15
C MET A 45 13.67 -2.56 -4.03
N LYS A 46 14.37 -3.54 -4.60
CA LYS A 46 13.99 -4.95 -4.49
C LYS A 46 14.03 -5.41 -3.03
N GLU A 47 15.06 -5.03 -2.28
CA GLU A 47 15.14 -5.30 -0.84
C GLU A 47 14.05 -4.54 -0.07
N LEU A 48 13.80 -3.27 -0.41
CA LEU A 48 12.75 -2.46 0.21
C LEU A 48 11.36 -3.09 0.06
N PHE A 49 11.06 -3.65 -1.12
CA PHE A 49 9.78 -4.28 -1.41
C PHE A 49 9.71 -5.76 -1.02
N SER A 50 10.78 -6.33 -0.47
CA SER A 50 10.83 -7.71 0.03
C SER A 50 10.12 -7.85 1.39
N ILE A 51 8.85 -7.45 1.43
CA ILE A 51 7.99 -7.52 2.61
C ILE A 51 6.90 -8.60 2.44
N PRO A 52 6.37 -9.17 3.54
CA PRO A 52 5.33 -10.20 3.45
C PRO A 52 4.05 -9.68 2.77
N GLU A 53 3.44 -10.53 1.94
CA GLU A 53 2.22 -10.19 1.17
C GLU A 53 1.05 -9.72 2.04
N GLU A 54 0.98 -10.19 3.29
CA GLU A 54 -0.05 -9.78 4.24
C GLU A 54 -0.06 -8.27 4.49
N LEU A 55 1.12 -7.63 4.50
CA LEU A 55 1.23 -6.18 4.67
C LEU A 55 0.66 -5.44 3.45
N PHE A 56 0.92 -5.95 2.24
CA PHE A 56 0.32 -5.40 1.03
C PHE A 56 -1.21 -5.57 1.01
N LYS A 57 -1.74 -6.69 1.51
CA LYS A 57 -3.19 -6.89 1.61
C LYS A 57 -3.83 -5.91 2.60
N LYS A 58 -3.20 -5.70 3.76
CA LYS A 58 -3.73 -4.84 4.83
C LYS A 58 -3.66 -3.35 4.51
N ASN A 59 -2.64 -2.89 3.77
CA ASN A 59 -2.42 -1.46 3.57
C ASN A 59 -2.38 -1.04 2.09
N LEU A 60 -3.29 -0.15 1.71
CA LEU A 60 -3.36 0.43 0.37
C LEU A 60 -2.14 1.33 0.06
N PHE A 61 -1.60 2.02 1.06
CA PHE A 61 -0.44 2.91 0.90
C PHE A 61 0.79 2.15 0.39
N LEU A 62 1.10 1.00 0.99
CA LEU A 62 2.24 0.17 0.58
C LEU A 62 2.09 -0.32 -0.86
N ARG A 63 0.87 -0.69 -1.26
CA ARG A 63 0.54 -1.06 -2.65
C ARG A 63 0.76 0.12 -3.60
N ASN A 64 0.27 1.29 -3.23
CA ASN A 64 0.38 2.49 -4.06
C ASN A 64 1.84 2.92 -4.25
N ILE A 65 2.71 2.80 -3.23
CA ILE A 65 4.13 3.11 -3.38
C ILE A 65 4.79 2.14 -4.37
N LYS A 66 4.54 0.84 -4.24
CA LYS A 66 5.09 -0.15 -5.18
C LYS A 66 4.61 0.11 -6.60
N ILE A 67 3.32 0.34 -6.80
CA ILE A 67 2.73 0.66 -8.12
C ILE A 67 3.33 1.94 -8.69
N ASN A 68 3.51 2.99 -7.88
CA ASN A 68 4.11 4.24 -8.33
C ASN A 68 5.57 4.03 -8.75
N TYR A 69 6.33 3.24 -7.98
CA TYR A 69 7.69 2.88 -8.37
C TYR A 69 7.70 2.11 -9.69
N LEU A 70 6.81 1.12 -9.87
CA LEU A 70 6.72 0.36 -11.12
C LEU A 70 6.30 1.22 -12.33
N ARG A 71 5.43 2.22 -12.13
CA ARG A 71 4.96 3.12 -13.19
C ARG A 71 5.96 4.20 -13.57
N TYR A 72 6.67 4.77 -12.59
CA TYR A 72 7.53 5.95 -12.79
C TYR A 72 9.03 5.63 -12.69
N GLY A 73 9.40 4.43 -12.25
CA GLY A 73 10.77 3.97 -12.09
C GLY A 73 11.57 4.68 -11.00
N LYS A 74 10.96 5.56 -10.20
CA LYS A 74 11.64 6.41 -9.22
C LYS A 74 10.78 6.64 -7.99
N LEU A 75 11.42 6.67 -6.83
CA LEU A 75 10.82 7.11 -5.56
C LEU A 75 11.66 8.24 -4.97
N SER A 76 11.00 9.19 -4.34
CA SER A 76 11.69 10.20 -3.52
C SER A 76 12.14 9.59 -2.19
N GLU A 77 13.22 10.12 -1.62
CA GLU A 77 13.71 9.73 -0.29
C GLU A 77 12.62 9.80 0.77
N LYS A 78 11.76 10.82 0.70
CA LYS A 78 10.60 10.99 1.59
C LYS A 78 9.59 9.85 1.45
N GLN A 79 9.37 9.34 0.25
CA GLN A 79 8.48 8.19 0.02
C GLN A 79 9.10 6.90 0.56
N ILE A 80 10.42 6.72 0.42
CA ILE A 80 11.15 5.56 0.95
C ILE A 80 11.11 5.55 2.48
N ASP A 81 11.40 6.69 3.11
CA ASP A 81 11.30 6.86 4.57
C ASP A 81 9.88 6.61 5.08
N ALA A 82 8.86 7.18 4.41
CA ALA A 82 7.47 6.95 4.77
C ALA A 82 7.05 5.48 4.60
N PHE A 83 7.58 4.79 3.59
CA PHE A 83 7.36 3.36 3.37
C PHE A 83 7.94 2.54 4.53
N LYS A 84 9.22 2.72 4.85
CA LYS A 84 9.91 2.02 5.96
C LYS A 84 9.16 2.22 7.28
N LYS A 85 8.83 3.46 7.63
CA LYS A 85 8.06 3.80 8.84
C LYS A 85 6.67 3.16 8.87
N SER A 86 6.03 3.00 7.71
CA SER A 86 4.70 2.38 7.61
C SER A 86 4.78 0.87 7.78
N VAL A 87 5.83 0.24 7.25
CA VAL A 87 6.10 -1.18 7.45
C VAL A 87 6.39 -1.46 8.93
N GLU A 88 7.29 -0.70 9.56
CA GLU A 88 7.61 -0.83 10.99
C GLU A 88 6.35 -0.73 11.86
N LYS A 89 5.54 0.32 11.66
CA LYS A 89 4.29 0.53 12.40
C LYS A 89 3.25 -0.57 12.23
N MET A 90 3.33 -1.34 11.13
CA MET A 90 2.41 -2.46 10.90
C MET A 90 2.97 -3.79 11.40
N SER A 91 4.30 -3.93 11.47
CA SER A 91 4.95 -5.09 12.08
C SER A 91 4.98 -5.01 13.60
N GLU A 92 4.91 -3.81 14.19
CA GLU A 92 4.70 -3.64 15.63
C GLU A 92 3.21 -3.76 15.97
N PRO A 93 2.77 -4.82 16.66
CA PRO A 93 1.47 -4.82 17.30
C PRO A 93 1.47 -3.80 18.45
N ASP A 94 0.55 -2.85 18.40
CA ASP A 94 0.07 -2.04 19.53
C ASP A 94 1.11 -1.28 20.37
N LYS A 95 1.50 -0.08 19.91
CA LYS A 95 1.72 1.06 20.81
C LYS A 95 1.20 2.35 20.21
N LYS A 96 -0.09 2.62 20.42
CA LYS A 96 -0.64 3.96 20.73
C LYS A 96 -2.15 3.87 21.02
N GLU A 97 -2.48 3.25 22.16
CA GLU A 97 -3.55 3.78 23.00
C GLU A 97 -2.95 4.89 23.87
N LYS A 98 -3.32 6.14 23.53
CA LYS A 98 -3.59 7.31 24.40
C LYS A 98 -3.35 8.61 23.64
#